data_AF-A0A6B9TBB9-F1
#
_entry.id   AF-A0A6B9TBB9-F1
#
_cell.length_a   1.000
_cell.length_b   1.000
_cell.length_c   1.000
_cell.angle_alpha   90.00
_cell.angle_beta   90.00
_cell.angle_gamma   90.00
#
_symmetry.space_group_name_H-M   'P 1'
#
loop_
_entity.id
_entity.type
_entity.pdbx_description
1 polymer ?
#
loop_
_entity_poly.entity_id
_entity_poly.type
_entity_poly.pdbx_seq_one_letter_code
_entity_poly.pdbx_strand_id
1 'polypeptide(L)'
;MADEYDPNAALFGGDEQEMSEEEAHLNQLFGKNPNRTSAIFDLFSVEMMESIDEDADLPEEAKRQLVFKMTANSVLDMVMECLAPDTAEEVAACLDGYIGMSLTNKKHQVDMMGELRKAVMNVKQNEGESDEDFERRLSDLEDAWWNIPQPLLNGRTPDDAIREEMRRYGLDE
;
A
#
# COMPACT_ATOMS: atom_id res chain seq x y z
N MET A 1 -25.39 -9.11 -58.22
CA MET A 1 -25.06 -10.21 -57.28
C MET A 1 -25.46 -9.67 -55.93
N ALA A 2 -26.54 -10.20 -55.38
CA ALA A 2 -27.25 -9.66 -54.23
C ALA A 2 -26.43 -9.78 -52.95
N ASP A 3 -26.62 -8.82 -52.05
CA ASP A 3 -26.27 -8.86 -50.64
C ASP A 3 -26.67 -10.21 -50.02
N GLU A 4 -25.69 -10.92 -49.47
CA GLU A 4 -25.95 -11.82 -48.35
C GLU A 4 -25.50 -11.10 -47.09
N TYR A 5 -26.35 -10.18 -46.63
CA TYR A 5 -26.32 -9.73 -45.24
C TYR A 5 -26.84 -10.90 -44.41
N ASP A 6 -25.96 -11.62 -43.71
CA ASP A 6 -26.36 -12.69 -42.79
C ASP A 6 -27.21 -12.08 -41.67
N PRO A 7 -28.54 -12.35 -41.61
CA PRO A 7 -29.43 -11.78 -40.62
C PRO A 7 -29.13 -12.28 -39.20
N ASN A 8 -28.26 -13.28 -39.05
CA ASN A 8 -27.86 -13.83 -37.76
C ASN A 8 -26.54 -13.28 -37.22
N ALA A 9 -25.82 -12.43 -37.97
CA ALA A 9 -24.57 -11.81 -37.51
C ALA A 9 -24.77 -10.91 -36.27
N ALA A 10 -26.01 -10.46 -36.02
CA ALA A 10 -26.39 -9.69 -34.84
C ALA A 10 -27.10 -10.53 -33.75
N LEU A 11 -27.27 -11.84 -33.94
CA LEU A 11 -28.02 -12.74 -33.04
C LEU A 11 -27.15 -13.52 -32.06
N PHE A 12 -25.83 -13.57 -32.28
CA PHE A 12 -24.86 -14.15 -31.35
C PHE A 12 -23.91 -13.05 -30.89
N GLY A 13 -24.30 -12.35 -29.82
CA GLY A 13 -23.44 -11.46 -29.04
C GLY A 13 -22.79 -10.35 -29.86
N GLY A 14 -23.42 -9.18 -29.93
CA GLY A 14 -22.65 -7.97 -30.21
C GLY A 14 -21.47 -7.92 -29.25
N ASP A 15 -20.29 -7.60 -29.77
CA ASP A 15 -19.02 -7.50 -29.05
C ASP A 15 -19.13 -6.61 -27.80
N GLU A 16 -19.71 -7.11 -26.72
CA GLU A 16 -19.17 -6.84 -25.40
C GLU A 16 -17.80 -7.49 -25.45
N GLN A 17 -16.75 -6.68 -25.65
CA GLN A 17 -15.39 -7.13 -25.40
C GLN A 17 -15.40 -7.76 -24.01
N GLU A 18 -15.40 -9.09 -23.95
CA GLU A 18 -15.21 -9.81 -22.70
C GLU A 18 -13.89 -9.31 -22.14
N MET A 19 -13.97 -8.52 -21.06
CA MET A 19 -12.79 -8.05 -20.35
C MET A 19 -11.94 -9.28 -20.03
N SER A 20 -10.63 -9.19 -20.27
CA SER A 20 -9.73 -10.29 -19.90
C SER A 20 -9.83 -10.55 -18.39
N GLU A 21 -9.53 -11.78 -17.95
CA GLU A 21 -9.55 -12.12 -16.52
C GLU A 21 -8.64 -11.17 -15.71
N GLU A 22 -7.50 -10.77 -16.27
CA GLU A 22 -6.58 -9.80 -15.67
C GLU A 22 -7.20 -8.41 -15.57
N GLU A 23 -7.87 -7.94 -16.62
CA GLU A 23 -8.53 -6.63 -16.62
C GLU A 23 -9.73 -6.60 -15.66
N ALA A 24 -10.51 -7.68 -15.63
CA ALA A 24 -11.61 -7.86 -14.69
C ALA A 24 -11.10 -7.87 -13.24
N HIS A 25 -9.97 -8.54 -13.00
CA HIS A 25 -9.32 -8.56 -11.69
C HIS A 25 -8.84 -7.17 -11.27
N LEU A 26 -8.14 -6.44 -12.14
CA LEU A 26 -7.69 -5.07 -11.86
C LEU A 26 -8.85 -4.10 -11.64
N ASN A 27 -9.93 -4.23 -12.42
CA ASN A 27 -11.13 -3.43 -12.23
C ASN A 27 -11.81 -3.73 -10.89
N GLN A 28 -11.85 -5.01 -10.50
CA GLN A 28 -12.35 -5.41 -9.19
C GLN A 28 -11.48 -4.87 -8.05
N LEU A 29 -10.15 -4.92 -8.16
CA LEU A 29 -9.25 -4.43 -7.12
C LEU A 29 -9.27 -2.90 -7.02
N PHE A 30 -9.12 -2.20 -8.14
CA PHE A 30 -8.83 -0.75 -8.14
C PHE A 30 -9.90 0.08 -8.85
N GLY A 31 -10.48 -0.43 -9.94
CA GLY A 31 -11.43 0.34 -10.77
C GLY A 31 -12.69 0.79 -10.02
N LYS A 32 -13.13 0.02 -9.02
CA LYS A 32 -14.28 0.36 -8.17
C LYS A 32 -13.97 1.33 -7.03
N ASN A 33 -12.71 1.71 -6.81
CA ASN A 33 -12.33 2.58 -5.69
C ASN A 33 -13.07 3.92 -5.63
N PRO A 34 -13.31 4.65 -6.74
CA PRO A 34 -14.10 5.88 -6.69
C PRO A 34 -15.51 5.66 -6.12
N ASN A 35 -16.16 4.57 -6.48
CA ASN A 35 -17.49 4.22 -5.98
C ASN A 35 -17.44 3.80 -4.50
N ARG A 36 -16.40 3.05 -4.10
CA ARG A 36 -16.16 2.70 -2.68
C ARG A 36 -15.95 3.95 -1.83
N THR A 37 -15.17 4.91 -2.32
CA THR A 37 -14.94 6.19 -1.64
C THR A 37 -16.25 6.95 -1.43
N SER A 38 -17.11 7.05 -2.44
CA SER A 38 -18.42 7.69 -2.28
C SER A 38 -19.31 6.95 -1.26
N ALA A 39 -19.33 5.62 -1.30
CA ALA A 39 -20.10 4.83 -0.34
C ALA A 39 -19.59 5.00 1.10
N ILE A 40 -18.26 5.03 1.30
CA ILE A 40 -17.63 5.29 2.61
C ILE A 40 -17.97 6.70 3.10
N PHE A 41 -17.98 7.69 2.19
CA PHE A 41 -18.39 9.04 2.52
C PHE A 41 -19.84 9.07 3.02
N ASP A 42 -20.79 8.45 2.31
CA ASP A 42 -22.18 8.41 2.74
C ASP A 42 -22.37 7.65 4.06
N LEU A 43 -21.54 6.63 4.32
CA LEU A 43 -21.61 5.82 5.52
C LEU A 43 -21.15 6.58 6.78
N PHE A 44 -20.10 7.39 6.67
CA PHE A 44 -19.44 7.97 7.86
C PHE A 44 -19.52 9.50 7.95
N SER A 45 -19.64 10.23 6.84
CA SER A 45 -19.39 11.67 6.83
C SER A 45 -20.42 12.49 7.59
N VAL A 46 -21.72 12.17 7.48
CA VAL A 46 -22.80 12.98 8.07
C VAL A 46 -22.70 12.94 9.59
N GLU A 47 -22.74 11.75 10.19
CA GLU A 47 -22.68 11.58 11.64
C GLU A 47 -21.36 12.08 12.24
N MET A 48 -20.23 11.84 11.54
CA MET A 48 -18.92 12.31 11.97
C MET A 48 -18.83 13.85 11.95
N MET A 49 -19.31 14.50 10.89
CA MET A 49 -19.26 15.96 10.80
C MET A 49 -20.16 16.61 11.85
N GLU A 50 -21.37 16.08 12.07
CA GLU A 50 -22.27 16.55 13.13
C GLU A 50 -21.59 16.48 14.51
N SER A 51 -20.97 15.35 14.85
CA SER A 51 -20.26 15.19 16.13
C SER A 51 -19.09 16.16 16.31
N ILE A 52 -18.39 16.52 15.23
CA ILE A 52 -17.24 17.44 15.27
C ILE A 52 -17.68 18.90 15.33
N ASP A 53 -18.80 19.22 14.67
CA ASP A 53 -19.35 20.58 14.64
C ASP A 53 -19.97 20.97 15.98
N GLU A 54 -20.50 20.02 16.75
CA GLU A 54 -21.00 20.22 18.11
C GLU A 54 -19.93 20.70 19.11
N ASP A 55 -18.66 20.37 18.87
CA ASP A 55 -17.55 20.84 19.71
C ASP A 55 -17.14 22.27 19.31
N ALA A 56 -17.75 23.25 19.96
CA ALA A 56 -17.52 24.68 19.69
C ALA A 56 -16.14 25.19 20.13
N ASP A 57 -15.43 24.43 20.99
CA ASP A 57 -14.15 24.85 21.57
C ASP A 57 -12.95 24.43 20.71
N LEU A 58 -13.14 23.52 19.74
CA LEU A 58 -12.09 23.09 18.82
C LEU A 58 -11.85 24.12 17.69
N PRO A 59 -10.59 24.58 17.50
CA PRO A 59 -10.23 25.38 16.33
C PRO A 59 -10.53 24.64 15.03
N GLU A 60 -10.93 25.39 14.00
CA GLU A 60 -11.28 24.85 12.67
C GLU A 60 -10.21 23.95 12.07
N GLU A 61 -8.93 24.29 12.24
CA GLU A 61 -7.82 23.44 11.78
C GLU A 61 -7.78 22.09 12.50
N ALA A 62 -8.05 22.08 13.81
CA ALA A 62 -8.09 20.86 14.61
C ALA A 62 -9.28 19.98 14.24
N LYS A 63 -10.45 20.59 13.93
CA LYS A 63 -11.62 19.87 13.41
C LYS A 63 -11.30 19.12 12.13
N ARG A 64 -10.63 19.77 11.16
CA ARG A 64 -10.23 19.12 9.90
C ARG A 64 -9.26 17.96 10.11
N GLN A 65 -8.30 18.10 11.04
CA GLN A 65 -7.41 17.01 11.39
C GLN A 65 -8.16 15.85 12.05
N LEU A 66 -9.17 16.13 12.86
CA LEU A 66 -10.00 15.13 13.51
C LEU A 66 -10.85 14.36 12.50
N VAL A 67 -11.49 15.05 11.54
CA VAL A 67 -12.20 14.43 10.41
C VAL A 67 -11.32 13.42 9.68
N PHE A 68 -10.08 13.81 9.34
CA PHE A 68 -9.15 12.91 8.67
C PHE A 68 -8.81 11.69 9.54
N LYS A 69 -8.49 11.90 10.82
CA LYS A 69 -8.12 10.79 11.73
C LYS A 69 -9.27 9.80 11.92
N MET A 70 -10.49 10.29 12.12
CA MET A 70 -11.67 9.44 12.28
C MET A 70 -11.94 8.65 10.99
N THR A 71 -11.90 9.32 9.84
CA THR A 71 -12.09 8.65 8.54
C THR A 71 -11.01 7.59 8.30
N ALA A 72 -9.74 7.91 8.55
CA ALA A 72 -8.64 6.97 8.37
C ALA A 72 -8.76 5.76 9.31
N ASN A 73 -9.16 5.98 10.58
CA ASN A 73 -9.41 4.90 11.53
C ASN A 73 -10.53 3.97 11.05
N SER A 74 -11.68 4.52 10.65
CA SER A 74 -12.81 3.72 10.15
C SER A 74 -12.47 2.90 8.91
N VAL A 75 -11.60 3.42 8.02
CA VAL A 75 -11.10 2.66 6.87
C VAL A 75 -10.20 1.51 7.32
N LEU A 76 -9.32 1.72 8.29
CA LEU A 76 -8.48 0.66 8.84
C LEU A 76 -9.31 -0.41 9.53
N ASP A 77 -10.29 -0.02 10.35
CA ASP A 77 -11.22 -0.95 11.00
C ASP A 77 -11.93 -1.81 9.95
N MET A 78 -12.48 -1.19 8.90
CA MET A 78 -13.16 -1.91 7.81
C MET A 78 -12.22 -2.89 7.10
N VAL A 79 -10.97 -2.50 6.84
CA VAL A 79 -9.98 -3.38 6.21
C VAL A 79 -9.72 -4.59 7.09
N MET A 80 -9.48 -4.40 8.39
CA MET A 80 -9.19 -5.50 9.31
C MET A 80 -10.40 -6.41 9.54
N GLU A 81 -11.61 -5.85 9.62
CA GLU A 81 -12.86 -6.61 9.79
C GLU A 81 -13.23 -7.46 8.56
N CYS A 82 -12.72 -7.11 7.38
CA CYS A 82 -12.93 -7.88 6.15
C CYS A 82 -11.97 -9.08 6.02
N LEU A 83 -10.97 -9.19 6.89
CA LEU A 83 -9.94 -10.23 6.84
C LEU A 83 -10.23 -11.37 7.83
N ALA A 84 -9.73 -12.56 7.52
CA ALA A 84 -9.68 -13.65 8.51
C ALA A 84 -8.69 -13.28 9.64
N PRO A 85 -8.89 -13.74 10.89
CA PRO A 85 -8.05 -13.33 12.02
C PRO A 85 -6.54 -13.45 11.79
N ASP A 86 -6.09 -14.62 11.30
CA ASP A 86 -4.66 -14.87 11.04
C ASP A 86 -4.11 -13.92 9.96
N THR A 87 -4.91 -13.58 8.95
CA THR A 87 -4.52 -12.63 7.90
C THR A 87 -4.55 -11.19 8.40
N ALA A 88 -5.47 -10.84 9.29
CA ALA A 88 -5.56 -9.50 9.85
C ALA A 88 -4.31 -9.14 10.67
N GLU A 89 -3.79 -10.09 11.48
CA GLU A 89 -2.55 -9.89 12.24
C GLU A 89 -1.34 -9.65 11.32
N GLU A 90 -1.19 -10.47 10.27
CA GLU A 90 -0.09 -10.30 9.31
C GLU A 90 -0.20 -8.97 8.54
N VAL A 91 -1.40 -8.60 8.10
CA VAL A 91 -1.65 -7.33 7.40
C VAL A 91 -1.40 -6.13 8.32
N ALA A 92 -1.78 -6.21 9.59
CA ALA A 92 -1.50 -5.16 10.58
C ALA A 92 0.01 -4.95 10.74
N ALA A 93 0.79 -6.02 10.96
CA ALA A 93 2.24 -5.94 11.08
C ALA A 93 2.90 -5.36 9.81
N CYS A 94 2.42 -5.77 8.63
CA CYS A 94 2.91 -5.22 7.35
C CYS A 94 2.58 -3.74 7.18
N LEU A 95 1.36 -3.34 7.57
CA LEU A 95 0.92 -1.94 7.52
C LEU A 95 1.78 -1.06 8.44
N ASP A 96 2.05 -1.52 9.66
CA ASP A 96 2.86 -0.79 10.64
C ASP A 96 4.29 -0.59 10.13
N GLY A 97 4.92 -1.66 9.62
CA GLY A 97 6.23 -1.58 8.99
C GLY A 97 6.27 -0.64 7.79
N TYR A 98 5.23 -0.67 6.94
CA TYR A 98 5.12 0.21 5.78
C TYR A 98 4.93 1.69 6.18
N ILE A 99 4.13 1.97 7.22
CA ILE A 99 3.98 3.31 7.78
C ILE A 99 5.31 3.81 8.35
N GLY A 100 6.01 2.98 9.14
CA GLY A 100 7.31 3.31 9.70
C GLY A 100 8.37 3.61 8.63
N MET A 101 8.42 2.79 7.58
CA MET A 101 9.28 3.00 6.41
C MET A 101 8.94 4.31 5.69
N SER A 102 7.65 4.58 5.47
CA SER A 102 7.18 5.79 4.78
C SER A 102 7.48 7.07 5.56
N LEU A 103 7.31 7.04 6.88
CA LEU A 103 7.67 8.15 7.77
C LEU A 103 9.18 8.40 7.77
N THR A 104 9.98 7.34 7.84
CA THR A 104 11.44 7.41 7.74
C THR A 104 11.87 8.02 6.40
N ASN A 105 11.34 7.50 5.29
CA ASN A 105 11.59 8.03 3.94
C ASN A 105 11.26 9.52 3.86
N LYS A 106 10.11 9.95 4.41
CA LYS A 106 9.69 11.35 4.44
C LYS A 106 10.62 12.22 5.28
N LYS A 107 11.02 11.76 6.47
CA LYS A 107 11.91 12.48 7.40
C LYS A 107 13.30 12.69 6.80
N HIS A 108 13.83 11.67 6.13
CA HIS A 108 15.19 11.68 5.57
C HIS A 108 15.24 12.11 4.10
N GLN A 109 14.09 12.27 3.44
CA GLN A 109 13.96 12.57 2.01
C GLN A 109 14.63 11.52 1.11
N VAL A 110 14.40 10.25 1.41
CA VAL A 110 15.02 9.09 0.75
C VAL A 110 13.95 8.12 0.24
N ASP A 111 14.34 7.23 -0.68
CA ASP A 111 13.57 6.06 -1.10
C ASP A 111 14.36 4.79 -0.73
N MET A 112 14.16 4.27 0.49
CA MET A 112 14.90 3.10 0.96
C MET A 112 14.73 1.87 0.06
N MET A 113 13.53 1.59 -0.45
CA MET A 113 13.31 0.47 -1.37
C MET A 113 14.01 0.68 -2.71
N GLY A 114 14.02 1.93 -3.21
CA GLY A 114 14.80 2.30 -4.38
C GLY A 114 16.30 2.09 -4.19
N GLU A 115 16.85 2.46 -3.03
CA GLU A 115 18.27 2.29 -2.71
C GLU A 115 18.64 0.82 -2.50
N LEU A 116 17.80 0.02 -1.84
CA LEU A 116 17.98 -1.43 -1.74
C LEU A 116 18.02 -2.08 -3.14
N ARG A 117 17.04 -1.77 -4.00
CA ARG A 117 17.02 -2.29 -5.39
C ARG A 117 18.28 -1.92 -6.15
N LYS A 118 18.78 -0.69 -6.01
CA LYS A 118 20.05 -0.27 -6.62
C LYS A 118 21.23 -1.06 -6.06
N ALA A 119 21.27 -1.30 -4.75
CA ALA A 119 22.34 -2.06 -4.12
C ALA A 119 22.40 -3.48 -4.69
N VAL A 120 21.26 -4.17 -4.75
CA VAL A 120 21.12 -5.54 -5.28
C VAL A 120 21.50 -5.61 -6.76
N MET A 121 20.98 -4.70 -7.58
CA MET A 121 21.23 -4.67 -9.03
C MET A 121 22.70 -4.39 -9.41
N ASN A 122 23.47 -3.78 -8.51
CA ASN A 122 24.90 -3.53 -8.74
C ASN A 122 25.79 -4.73 -8.42
N VAL A 123 25.23 -5.78 -7.81
CA VAL A 123 25.97 -6.99 -7.48
C VAL A 123 26.09 -7.86 -8.73
N LYS A 124 27.32 -8.19 -9.11
CA LYS A 124 27.61 -9.11 -10.21
C LYS A 124 27.89 -10.51 -9.67
N GLN A 125 27.52 -11.52 -10.46
CA GLN A 125 27.95 -12.89 -10.23
C GLN A 125 29.47 -12.98 -10.42
N ASN A 126 30.13 -13.68 -9.51
CA ASN A 126 31.58 -13.87 -9.56
C ASN A 126 31.95 -14.94 -10.60
N GLU A 127 33.19 -14.89 -11.10
CA GLU A 127 33.68 -15.90 -12.03
C GLU A 127 33.74 -17.27 -11.36
N GLY A 128 33.00 -18.25 -11.91
CA GLY A 128 32.90 -19.61 -11.37
C GLY A 128 31.88 -19.79 -10.23
N GLU A 129 31.11 -18.76 -9.89
CA GLU A 129 30.00 -18.85 -8.93
C GLU A 129 28.79 -19.53 -9.59
N SER A 130 28.13 -20.44 -8.86
CA SER A 130 26.88 -21.05 -9.32
C SER A 130 25.72 -20.06 -9.22
N ASP A 131 24.63 -20.29 -9.96
CA ASP A 131 23.44 -19.43 -9.87
C ASP A 131 22.82 -19.50 -8.46
N GLU A 132 22.78 -20.68 -7.84
CA GLU A 132 22.28 -20.88 -6.47
C GLU A 132 23.12 -20.11 -5.43
N ASP A 133 24.45 -20.13 -5.56
CA ASP A 133 25.33 -19.38 -4.66
C ASP A 133 25.18 -17.86 -4.86
N PHE A 134 24.96 -17.42 -6.11
CA PHE A 134 24.71 -16.03 -6.44
C PHE A 134 23.39 -15.54 -5.83
N GLU A 135 22.30 -16.29 -6.02
CA GLU A 135 20.99 -15.98 -5.45
C GLU A 135 21.02 -15.94 -3.91
N ARG A 136 21.69 -16.91 -3.26
CA ARG A 136 21.87 -16.90 -1.80
C ARG A 136 22.59 -15.63 -1.34
N ARG A 137 23.65 -15.22 -2.05
CA ARG A 137 24.42 -14.02 -1.72
C ARG A 137 23.63 -12.73 -1.94
N LEU A 138 22.72 -12.69 -2.91
CA LEU A 138 21.79 -11.57 -3.07
C LEU A 138 20.81 -11.49 -1.90
N SER A 139 20.22 -12.63 -1.50
CA SER A 139 19.34 -12.71 -0.32
C SER A 139 20.05 -12.25 0.95
N ASP A 140 21.27 -12.75 1.20
CA ASP A 140 22.07 -12.35 2.37
C ASP A 140 22.37 -10.84 2.38
N LEU A 141 22.60 -10.26 1.19
CA LEU A 141 22.83 -8.82 1.05
C LEU A 141 21.55 -8.02 1.33
N GLU A 142 20.40 -8.48 0.83
CA GLU A 142 19.11 -7.84 1.08
C GLU A 142 18.80 -7.81 2.57
N ASP A 143 18.93 -8.94 3.26
CA ASP A 143 18.70 -9.05 4.71
C ASP A 143 19.69 -8.18 5.51
N ALA A 144 20.96 -8.20 5.13
CA ALA A 144 21.98 -7.41 5.80
C ALA A 144 21.79 -5.90 5.60
N TRP A 145 21.28 -5.46 4.44
CA TRP A 145 21.16 -4.05 4.09
C TRP A 145 20.31 -3.26 5.11
N TRP A 146 19.28 -3.90 5.67
CA TRP A 146 18.39 -3.32 6.68
C TRP A 146 19.05 -3.11 8.04
N ASN A 147 20.12 -3.87 8.33
CA ASN A 147 20.78 -3.93 9.62
C ASN A 147 22.17 -3.29 9.63
N ILE A 148 22.65 -2.78 8.49
CA ILE A 148 23.91 -2.05 8.40
C ILE A 148 23.70 -0.52 8.38
N PRO A 149 24.62 0.26 8.96
CA PRO A 149 24.62 1.72 8.85
C PRO A 149 24.57 2.23 7.42
N GLN A 150 23.55 3.03 7.10
CA GLN A 150 23.39 3.64 5.78
C GLN A 150 23.81 5.13 5.81
N PRO A 151 24.64 5.59 4.86
CA PRO A 151 25.01 7.00 4.76
C PRO A 151 23.81 7.94 4.62
N LEU A 152 22.78 7.51 3.88
CA LEU A 152 21.52 8.24 3.66
C LEU A 152 20.69 8.41 4.94
N LEU A 153 20.99 7.64 6.00
CA LEU A 153 20.38 7.75 7.32
C LEU A 153 21.37 8.28 8.37
N ASN A 154 22.40 9.02 7.94
CA ASN A 154 23.44 9.57 8.82
C ASN A 154 24.17 8.50 9.65
N GLY A 155 24.37 7.31 9.09
CA GLY A 155 25.06 6.20 9.77
C GLY A 155 24.16 5.38 10.70
N ARG A 156 22.84 5.54 10.62
CA ARG A 156 21.89 4.62 11.26
C ARG A 156 21.53 3.46 10.35
N THR A 157 21.09 2.36 10.96
CA THR A 157 20.48 1.25 10.21
C THR A 157 19.05 1.65 9.79
N PRO A 158 18.57 1.17 8.63
CA PRO A 158 17.16 1.28 8.25
C PRO A 158 16.21 0.79 9.32
N ASP A 159 16.44 -0.40 9.90
CA ASP A 159 15.58 -0.98 10.92
C ASP A 159 15.48 -0.09 12.17
N ASP A 160 16.60 0.46 12.65
CA ASP A 160 16.58 1.36 13.80
C ASP A 160 15.86 2.68 13.51
N ALA A 161 15.97 3.19 12.28
CA ALA A 161 15.28 4.41 11.88
C ALA A 161 13.77 4.19 11.78
N ILE A 162 13.36 3.05 11.21
CA ILE A 162 11.95 2.64 11.08
C ILE A 162 11.33 2.41 12.46
N ARG A 163 11.99 1.63 13.33
CA ARG A 163 11.50 1.38 14.70
C ARG A 163 11.37 2.66 15.52
N GLU A 164 12.28 3.63 15.38
CA GLU A 164 12.14 4.93 16.04
C GLU A 164 10.86 5.64 15.60
N GLU A 165 10.57 5.67 14.30
CA GLU A 165 9.36 6.31 13.80
C GLU A 165 8.10 5.56 14.25
N MET A 166 8.09 4.23 14.22
CA MET A 166 6.97 3.41 14.73
C MET A 166 6.71 3.64 16.21
N ARG A 167 7.77 3.67 17.04
CA ARG A 167 7.65 3.87 18.49
C ARG A 167 7.01 5.20 18.86
N ARG A 168 7.20 6.26 18.05
CA ARG A 168 6.55 7.56 18.26
C ARG A 168 5.02 7.50 18.21
N TYR A 169 4.49 6.46 17.57
CA TYR A 169 3.05 6.24 17.40
C TYR A 169 2.54 4.98 18.12
N GLY A 170 3.39 4.26 18.86
CA GLY A 170 3.02 3.04 19.57
C GLY A 170 2.85 1.81 18.67
N LEU A 171 3.54 1.77 17.52
CA LEU A 171 3.45 0.67 16.55
C LEU A 171 4.61 -0.35 16.64
N ASP A 172 5.53 -0.17 17.60
CA ASP A 172 6.76 -0.98 17.79
C ASP A 172 6.61 -1.98 18.96
N GLU A 173 5.39 -2.46 19.24
CA GLU A 173 5.07 -3.37 20.36
C GLU A 173 4.96 -4.84 19.95
#